data_AF-A0A524PBD7-F1
#
_entry.id   AF-A0A524PBD7-F1
#
_cell.length_a   1.000
_cell.length_b   1.000
_cell.length_c   1.000
_cell.angle_alpha   90.00
_cell.angle_beta   90.00
_cell.angle_gamma   90.00
#
_symmetry.space_group_name_H-M   'P 1'
#
loop_
_entity.id
_entity.type
_entity.pdbx_description
1 polymer ?
#
loop_
_entity_poly.entity_id
_entity_poly.type
_entity_poly.pdbx_seq_one_letter_code
_entity_poly.pdbx_strand_id
1 'polypeptide(L)'
;MLIRILRALQELGLRSLSQYGLYSLALRSGYFRWRLPIRSWSQVDLSRHLRPSPVSDPNGDGPEQDPPPPHSIFHLDHSDHPVLQAQRGFTEREAEAVLKGRFRLFGLPEIQLGYPPDWHSFAPLAEASEAGRVDEQYHWSQYRLDQLPQDVKLVWEPSRFGWVYPLAQAYSLTADDRYYEGFWTLYSSWIEANPPQVGLHWYSAQEVAIRLIALLFAAHTFGDALRQAPQRWTALLKGIVIHAERIPASLSYARAQNNNHLLVECAALYLVGTCFPELRGSQGWKRLGRRGFETGLAMQVFADGGYVQHSVNYQRLALQMGILVVKAAQDQNQPFPASTLTALGNMAQCLSALIGDQDGATPNFGPNDGAMLLPLSACAFADYRPTVQAAWQLLWRKRRYPPG
;
A
#
# COMPACT_ATOMS: atom_id res chain seq x y z
N MET A 1 -24.72 -17.83 -22.77
CA MET A 1 -24.64 -17.30 -21.39
C MET A 1 -24.52 -18.41 -20.35
N LEU A 2 -25.41 -19.42 -20.35
CA LEU A 2 -25.42 -20.54 -19.39
C LEU A 2 -24.09 -21.34 -19.32
N ILE A 3 -23.49 -21.69 -20.46
CA ILE A 3 -22.21 -22.42 -20.52
C ILE A 3 -21.08 -21.65 -19.81
N ARG A 4 -21.02 -20.32 -19.97
CA ARG A 4 -20.01 -19.48 -19.30
C ARG A 4 -20.22 -19.42 -17.80
N ILE A 5 -21.48 -19.41 -17.33
CA ILE A 5 -21.80 -19.41 -15.90
C ILE A 5 -21.45 -20.77 -15.28
N LEU A 6 -21.78 -21.87 -15.94
CA LEU A 6 -21.42 -23.22 -15.47
C LEU A 6 -19.90 -23.39 -15.40
N ARG A 7 -19.17 -22.92 -16.41
CA ARG A 7 -17.71 -22.94 -16.41
C ARG A 7 -17.11 -22.06 -15.32
N ALA A 8 -17.62 -20.85 -15.13
CA ALA A 8 -17.18 -19.97 -14.05
C ALA A 8 -17.48 -20.56 -12.66
N LEU A 9 -18.61 -21.25 -12.50
CA LEU A 9 -18.95 -21.94 -11.26
C LEU A 9 -18.01 -23.12 -10.99
N GLN A 10 -17.63 -23.86 -12.03
CA GLN A 10 -16.68 -24.97 -11.94
C GLN A 10 -15.26 -24.49 -11.62
N GLU A 11 -14.79 -23.42 -12.27
CA GLU A 11 -13.42 -22.91 -12.13
C GLU A 11 -13.23 -22.05 -10.87
N LEU A 12 -14.20 -21.21 -10.50
CA LEU A 12 -14.08 -20.24 -9.40
C LEU A 12 -14.81 -20.68 -8.11
N GLY A 13 -15.74 -21.62 -8.21
CA GLY A 13 -16.62 -22.03 -7.13
C GLY A 13 -17.74 -21.04 -6.81
N LEU A 14 -18.76 -21.53 -6.10
CA LEU A 14 -19.96 -20.76 -5.78
C LEU A 14 -19.66 -19.51 -4.93
N ARG A 15 -18.70 -19.63 -4.00
CA ARG A 15 -18.34 -18.55 -3.07
C ARG A 15 -17.79 -17.34 -3.80
N SER A 16 -16.78 -17.54 -4.64
CA SER A 16 -16.12 -16.46 -5.40
C SER A 16 -17.09 -15.83 -6.39
N LEU A 17 -17.89 -16.66 -7.09
CA LEU A 17 -18.89 -16.18 -8.04
C LEU A 17 -19.98 -15.33 -7.35
N SER A 18 -20.43 -15.74 -6.16
CA SER A 18 -21.42 -14.97 -5.39
C SER A 18 -20.85 -13.63 -4.91
N GLN A 19 -19.60 -13.61 -4.44
CA GLN A 19 -18.93 -12.38 -4.02
C GLN A 19 -18.73 -11.41 -5.19
N TYR A 20 -18.31 -11.92 -6.35
CA TYR A 20 -18.19 -11.12 -7.57
C TYR A 20 -19.55 -10.62 -8.09
N GLY A 21 -20.59 -11.45 -7.99
CA GLY A 21 -21.96 -11.08 -8.32
C GLY A 21 -22.47 -9.92 -7.46
N LEU A 22 -22.24 -9.99 -6.14
CA LEU A 22 -22.58 -8.90 -5.20
C LEU A 22 -21.82 -7.61 -5.53
N TYR A 23 -20.52 -7.70 -5.81
CA TYR A 23 -19.71 -6.56 -6.23
C TYR A 23 -20.24 -5.94 -7.54
N SER A 24 -20.55 -6.78 -8.53
CA SER A 24 -21.08 -6.35 -9.84
C SER A 24 -22.45 -5.69 -9.71
N LEU A 25 -23.32 -6.23 -8.84
CA LEU A 25 -24.62 -5.63 -8.53
C LEU A 25 -24.45 -4.26 -7.87
N ALA A 26 -23.52 -4.15 -6.90
CA ALA A 26 -23.24 -2.90 -6.22
C ALA A 26 -22.67 -1.80 -7.15
N LEU A 27 -21.87 -2.17 -8.16
CA LEU A 27 -21.43 -1.26 -9.21
C LEU A 27 -22.62 -0.71 -10.02
N ARG A 28 -23.49 -1.61 -10.50
CA ARG A 28 -24.60 -1.28 -11.41
C ARG A 28 -25.74 -0.54 -10.72
N SER A 29 -26.05 -0.89 -9.47
CA SER A 29 -27.13 -0.26 -8.71
C SER A 29 -26.81 1.16 -8.23
N GLY A 30 -25.54 1.58 -8.30
CA GLY A 30 -25.09 2.84 -7.73
C GLY A 30 -24.88 2.79 -6.22
N TYR A 31 -24.92 1.60 -5.60
CA TYR A 31 -24.66 1.42 -4.17
C TYR A 31 -23.36 2.08 -3.71
N PHE A 32 -22.28 1.96 -4.49
CA PHE A 32 -21.01 2.60 -4.14
C PHE A 32 -21.08 4.12 -4.14
N ARG A 33 -21.80 4.73 -5.10
CA ARG A 33 -21.99 6.19 -5.14
C ARG A 33 -22.79 6.70 -3.96
N TRP A 34 -23.77 5.92 -3.51
CA TRP A 34 -24.55 6.23 -2.31
C TRP A 34 -23.72 6.07 -1.03
N ARG A 35 -22.96 4.98 -0.90
CA ARG A 35 -22.16 4.67 0.29
C ARG A 35 -20.90 5.54 0.42
N LEU A 36 -20.28 5.88 -0.69
CA LEU A 36 -19.05 6.66 -0.78
C LEU A 36 -19.27 7.82 -1.76
N PRO A 37 -20.04 8.86 -1.39
CA PRO A 37 -20.28 9.98 -2.27
C PRO A 37 -18.98 10.74 -2.57
N ILE A 38 -18.93 11.36 -3.75
CA ILE A 38 -17.89 12.33 -4.08
C ILE A 38 -17.95 13.47 -3.07
N ARG A 39 -16.78 13.85 -2.54
CA ARG A 39 -16.61 15.00 -1.66
C ARG A 39 -15.25 15.63 -1.93
N SER A 40 -15.15 16.94 -1.72
CA SER A 40 -13.85 17.64 -1.72
C SER A 40 -13.08 17.36 -0.43
N TRP A 41 -11.75 17.52 -0.47
CA TRP A 41 -10.91 17.36 0.73
C TRP A 41 -11.25 18.36 1.85
N SER A 42 -11.74 19.55 1.52
CA SER A 42 -12.17 20.56 2.50
C SER A 42 -13.43 20.13 3.26
N GLN A 43 -14.30 19.32 2.65
CA GLN A 43 -15.52 18.79 3.28
C GLN A 43 -15.24 17.60 4.22
N VAL A 44 -14.02 17.09 4.29
CA VAL A 44 -13.65 16.03 5.23
C VAL A 44 -13.43 16.61 6.62
N ASP A 45 -14.38 16.35 7.51
CA ASP A 45 -14.38 16.78 8.91
C ASP A 45 -13.78 15.70 9.83
N LEU A 46 -12.52 15.89 10.25
CA LEU A 46 -11.79 14.92 11.08
C LEU A 46 -12.42 14.69 12.45
N SER A 47 -13.13 15.67 13.03
CA SER A 47 -13.75 15.54 14.35
C SER A 47 -14.75 14.37 14.40
N ARG A 48 -15.40 14.08 13.26
CA ARG A 48 -16.33 12.95 13.10
C ARG A 48 -15.63 11.60 13.05
N HIS A 49 -14.33 11.58 12.79
CA HIS A 49 -13.52 10.37 12.67
C HIS A 49 -12.67 10.10 13.91
N LEU A 50 -12.51 11.06 14.82
CA LEU A 50 -11.81 10.91 16.10
C LEU A 50 -12.76 10.40 17.19
N ARG A 51 -12.28 9.47 18.02
CA ARG A 51 -12.98 9.05 19.23
C ARG A 51 -13.09 10.24 20.20
N PRO A 52 -14.20 10.36 20.95
CA PRO A 52 -14.29 11.35 22.01
C PRO A 52 -13.14 11.15 22.99
N SER A 53 -12.39 12.21 23.27
CA SER A 53 -11.39 12.20 24.33
C SER A 53 -12.12 12.12 25.67
N PRO A 54 -11.70 11.25 26.61
CA PRO A 54 -12.30 11.19 27.95
C PRO A 54 -12.12 12.48 28.77
N VAL A 55 -11.35 13.44 28.26
CA VAL A 55 -11.08 14.77 28.87
C VAL A 55 -11.83 15.89 28.12
N SER A 56 -12.97 15.59 27.47
CA SER A 56 -13.79 16.64 26.85
C SER A 56 -14.57 17.38 27.94
N ASP A 57 -14.27 18.68 28.10
CA ASP A 57 -15.04 19.60 28.94
C ASP A 57 -16.51 19.59 28.47
N PRO A 58 -17.49 19.32 29.35
CA PRO A 58 -18.91 19.29 28.99
C PRO A 58 -19.44 20.61 28.40
N ASN A 59 -18.67 21.71 28.47
CA ASN A 59 -19.07 23.02 27.94
C ASN A 59 -18.56 23.33 26.51
N GLY A 60 -17.77 22.45 25.88
CA GLY A 60 -17.43 22.58 24.45
C GLY A 60 -16.39 23.67 24.08
N ASP A 61 -15.84 24.38 25.06
CA ASP A 61 -14.87 25.48 24.86
C ASP A 61 -13.38 25.04 24.96
N GLY A 62 -13.11 23.73 24.87
CA GLY A 62 -11.74 23.22 24.81
C GLY A 62 -11.10 23.48 23.44
N PRO A 63 -9.79 23.79 23.37
CA PRO A 63 -9.10 23.90 22.08
C PRO A 63 -9.29 22.61 21.28
N GLU A 64 -9.55 22.75 19.97
CA GLU A 64 -9.64 21.65 19.02
C GLU A 64 -8.41 20.76 19.22
N GLN A 65 -8.59 19.58 19.81
CA GLN A 65 -7.46 18.74 20.22
C GLN A 65 -6.73 18.27 18.97
N ASP A 66 -5.46 18.66 18.85
CA ASP A 66 -4.59 18.15 17.79
C ASP A 66 -4.64 16.61 17.78
N PRO A 67 -4.79 15.98 16.60
CA PRO A 67 -4.85 14.53 16.55
C PRO A 67 -3.54 13.95 17.11
N PRO A 68 -3.61 12.90 17.94
CA PRO A 68 -2.43 12.33 18.58
C PRO A 68 -1.45 11.77 17.54
N PRO A 69 -0.14 11.74 17.84
CA PRO A 69 0.86 11.17 16.94
C PRO A 69 0.59 9.67 16.71
N PRO A 70 1.02 9.11 15.57
CA PRO A 70 0.81 7.71 15.29
C PRO A 70 1.55 6.83 16.29
N HIS A 71 0.91 5.74 16.72
CA HIS A 71 1.63 4.65 17.37
C HIS A 71 2.66 4.08 16.39
N SER A 72 3.92 4.02 16.83
CA SER A 72 5.05 3.60 16.02
C SER A 72 4.95 2.12 15.64
N ILE A 73 4.88 1.83 14.34
CA ILE A 73 4.95 0.46 13.78
C ILE A 73 6.09 0.26 12.79
N PHE A 74 6.54 1.36 12.18
CA PHE A 74 7.80 1.42 11.46
C PHE A 74 8.82 1.88 12.50
N HIS A 75 10.03 1.36 12.48
CA HIS A 75 11.07 1.76 13.42
C HIS A 75 12.27 2.14 12.58
N LEU A 76 12.29 3.38 12.10
CA LEU A 76 13.47 3.96 11.43
C LEU A 76 14.35 4.73 12.42
N ASP A 77 14.15 4.53 13.72
CA ASP A 77 14.51 5.45 14.81
C ASP A 77 16.01 5.76 14.97
N HIS A 78 16.90 5.22 14.15
CA HIS A 78 18.32 5.54 14.24
C HIS A 78 18.87 5.77 12.84
N SER A 79 19.17 7.03 12.52
CA SER A 79 20.05 7.38 11.39
C SER A 79 21.33 6.54 11.44
N ASP A 80 21.81 6.16 12.62
CA ASP A 80 22.96 5.28 12.83
C ASP A 80 22.73 3.79 12.53
N HIS A 81 21.53 3.38 12.07
CA HIS A 81 21.25 1.98 11.78
C HIS A 81 22.16 1.49 10.64
N PRO A 82 23.02 0.47 10.87
CA PRO A 82 24.08 0.11 9.92
C PRO A 82 23.59 -0.23 8.52
N VAL A 83 22.41 -0.84 8.39
CA VAL A 83 21.80 -1.17 7.09
C VAL A 83 21.34 0.07 6.33
N LEU A 84 20.79 1.07 7.04
CA LEU A 84 20.36 2.31 6.40
C LEU A 84 21.58 3.13 5.96
N GLN A 85 22.61 3.21 6.80
CA GLN A 85 23.87 3.88 6.47
C GLN A 85 24.59 3.23 5.29
N ALA A 86 24.62 1.89 5.22
CA ALA A 86 25.24 1.16 4.09
C ALA A 86 24.58 1.50 2.74
N GLN A 87 23.31 1.91 2.74
CA GLN A 87 22.55 2.22 1.54
C GLN A 87 22.40 3.72 1.27
N ARG A 88 22.98 4.58 2.12
CA ARG A 88 22.80 6.04 2.09
C ARG A 88 22.96 6.65 0.70
N GLY A 89 24.07 6.33 0.01
CA GLY A 89 24.34 6.89 -1.31
C GLY A 89 23.34 6.45 -2.38
N PHE A 90 22.74 5.27 -2.27
CA PHE A 90 21.65 4.86 -3.17
C PHE A 90 20.35 5.61 -2.84
N THR A 91 19.98 5.65 -1.56
CA THR A 91 18.77 6.34 -1.09
C THR A 91 18.77 7.82 -1.46
N GLU A 92 19.88 8.53 -1.25
CA GLU A 92 20.02 9.94 -1.63
C GLU A 92 19.88 10.13 -3.15
N ARG A 93 20.45 9.25 -3.97
CA ARG A 93 20.31 9.31 -5.44
C ARG A 93 18.86 9.12 -5.89
N GLU A 94 18.14 8.16 -5.32
CA GLU A 94 16.73 7.92 -5.64
C GLU A 94 15.86 9.11 -5.21
N ALA A 95 16.12 9.67 -4.03
CA ALA A 95 15.41 10.85 -3.54
C ALA A 95 15.68 12.10 -4.42
N GLU A 96 16.93 12.34 -4.80
CA GLU A 96 17.32 13.41 -5.73
C GLU A 96 16.74 13.22 -7.14
N ALA A 97 16.56 11.98 -7.60
CA ALA A 97 15.85 11.70 -8.85
C ALA A 97 14.38 12.12 -8.77
N VAL A 98 13.70 11.78 -7.67
CA VAL A 98 12.31 12.19 -7.41
C VAL A 98 12.17 13.71 -7.39
N LEU A 99 13.06 14.43 -6.70
CA LEU A 99 13.06 15.91 -6.68
C LEU A 99 13.29 16.54 -8.06
N LYS A 100 13.92 15.82 -8.99
CA LYS A 100 14.12 16.22 -10.39
C LYS A 100 12.98 15.76 -11.32
N GLY A 101 11.91 15.18 -10.77
CA GLY A 101 10.77 14.68 -11.53
C GLY A 101 11.04 13.38 -12.29
N ARG A 102 12.03 12.60 -11.85
CA ARG A 102 12.38 11.30 -12.42
C ARG A 102 11.96 10.18 -11.47
N PHE A 103 11.27 9.17 -12.01
CA PHE A 103 10.66 8.11 -11.21
C PHE A 103 10.95 6.74 -11.81
N ARG A 104 11.17 5.73 -10.97
CA ARG A 104 11.17 4.32 -11.38
C ARG A 104 9.76 3.77 -11.29
N LEU A 105 9.25 3.28 -12.41
CA LEU A 105 7.96 2.63 -12.50
C LEU A 105 8.17 1.14 -12.78
N PHE A 106 7.45 0.25 -12.11
CA PHE A 106 7.48 -1.20 -12.38
C PHE A 106 8.87 -1.85 -12.22
N GLY A 107 9.75 -1.27 -11.41
CA GLY A 107 11.14 -1.74 -11.26
C GLY A 107 12.04 -1.51 -12.49
N LEU A 108 11.60 -0.69 -13.45
CA LEU A 108 12.35 -0.30 -14.64
C LEU A 108 13.29 0.90 -14.37
N PRO A 109 14.13 1.30 -15.35
CA PRO A 109 14.89 2.55 -15.27
C PRO A 109 14.02 3.78 -15.02
N GLU A 110 14.66 4.86 -14.56
CA GLU A 110 14.01 6.15 -14.32
C GLU A 110 13.43 6.72 -15.62
N ILE A 111 12.21 7.28 -15.53
CA ILE A 111 11.58 8.07 -16.59
C ILE A 111 11.25 9.47 -16.09
N GLN A 112 11.25 10.46 -16.98
CA GLN A 112 10.85 11.84 -16.66
C GLN A 112 9.33 11.95 -16.68
N LEU A 113 8.73 12.31 -15.54
CA LEU A 113 7.28 12.57 -15.42
C LEU A 113 6.96 14.02 -15.06
N GLY A 114 7.95 14.79 -14.61
CA GLY A 114 7.75 16.15 -14.08
C GLY A 114 7.65 16.17 -12.56
N TYR A 115 7.71 17.37 -11.98
CA TYR A 115 7.69 17.57 -10.54
C TYR A 115 6.81 18.80 -10.20
N PRO A 116 5.51 18.59 -9.88
CA PRO A 116 4.80 17.32 -9.84
C PRO A 116 4.48 16.74 -11.24
N PRO A 117 4.22 15.42 -11.34
CA PRO A 117 3.79 14.81 -12.59
C PRO A 117 2.30 15.09 -12.90
N ASP A 118 1.88 14.90 -14.15
CA ASP A 118 0.46 14.85 -14.50
C ASP A 118 -0.14 13.51 -14.05
N TRP A 119 -0.85 13.54 -12.92
CA TRP A 119 -1.44 12.34 -12.29
C TRP A 119 -2.50 11.62 -13.13
N HIS A 120 -3.01 12.25 -14.19
CA HIS A 120 -4.03 11.67 -15.08
C HIS A 120 -3.46 11.22 -16.42
N SER A 121 -2.16 11.41 -16.65
CA SER A 121 -1.48 10.97 -17.87
C SER A 121 -1.00 9.53 -17.77
N PHE A 122 -1.07 8.78 -18.86
CA PHE A 122 -0.44 7.46 -18.95
C PHE A 122 1.08 7.62 -19.01
N ALA A 123 1.81 6.99 -18.09
CA ALA A 123 3.26 7.05 -18.06
C ALA A 123 3.90 6.59 -19.41
N PRO A 124 4.83 7.36 -19.98
CA PRO A 124 5.42 7.07 -21.29
C PRO A 124 6.55 6.04 -21.17
N LEU A 125 6.20 4.75 -21.00
CA LEU A 125 7.20 3.67 -20.93
C LEU A 125 7.83 3.29 -22.28
N ALA A 126 7.27 3.78 -23.39
CA ALA A 126 7.82 3.61 -24.73
C ALA A 126 8.11 4.97 -25.37
N GLU A 127 9.18 5.06 -26.18
CA GLU A 127 9.65 6.31 -26.82
C GLU A 127 8.65 6.96 -27.80
N ALA A 128 7.45 6.39 -28.02
CA ALA A 128 6.57 6.79 -29.12
C ALA A 128 5.04 6.79 -28.86
N SER A 129 4.55 6.56 -27.63
CA SER A 129 3.12 6.82 -27.37
C SER A 129 2.95 8.25 -26.88
N GLU A 130 2.19 9.06 -27.62
CA GLU A 130 1.65 10.31 -27.07
C GLU A 130 1.01 9.98 -25.72
N ALA A 131 1.42 10.71 -24.69
CA ALA A 131 0.96 10.47 -23.33
C ALA A 131 -0.52 10.89 -23.25
N GLY A 132 -1.41 9.93 -23.56
CA GLY A 132 -2.84 10.13 -23.42
C GLY A 132 -3.19 10.53 -21.98
N ARG A 133 -4.29 11.26 -21.83
CA ARG A 133 -4.81 11.65 -20.51
C ARG A 133 -6.16 10.97 -20.27
N VAL A 134 -6.41 10.61 -19.02
CA VAL A 134 -7.74 10.16 -18.56
C VAL A 134 -8.54 11.37 -18.09
N ASP A 135 -9.78 11.47 -18.54
CA ASP A 135 -10.74 12.43 -18.00
C ASP A 135 -11.30 11.90 -16.67
N GLU A 136 -10.83 12.47 -15.55
CA GLU A 136 -11.17 12.02 -14.20
C GLU A 136 -12.24 12.90 -13.52
N GLN A 137 -13.46 12.95 -14.09
CA GLN A 137 -14.56 13.76 -13.55
C GLN A 137 -15.68 12.95 -12.85
N TYR A 138 -15.76 11.65 -13.11
CA TYR A 138 -16.81 10.79 -12.57
C TYR A 138 -16.40 10.06 -11.30
N HIS A 139 -17.40 9.56 -10.56
CA HIS A 139 -17.17 8.63 -9.47
C HIS A 139 -16.46 7.37 -9.99
N TRP A 140 -15.46 6.85 -9.28
CA TRP A 140 -14.62 5.72 -9.70
C TRP A 140 -15.41 4.50 -10.20
N SER A 141 -16.58 4.24 -9.62
CA SER A 141 -17.43 3.09 -10.00
C SER A 141 -18.09 3.19 -11.38
N GLN A 142 -17.92 4.32 -12.08
CA GLN A 142 -18.49 4.57 -13.40
C GLN A 142 -17.50 4.29 -14.53
N TYR A 143 -16.21 4.16 -14.23
CA TYR A 143 -15.20 3.89 -15.26
C TYR A 143 -15.22 2.44 -15.71
N ARG A 144 -14.81 2.26 -16.95
CA ARG A 144 -14.70 0.97 -17.64
C ARG A 144 -13.25 0.79 -18.08
N LEU A 145 -12.50 0.00 -17.32
CA LEU A 145 -11.07 -0.22 -17.59
C LEU A 145 -10.81 -0.80 -18.98
N ASP A 146 -11.77 -1.58 -19.51
CA ASP A 146 -11.74 -2.17 -20.85
C ASP A 146 -11.91 -1.16 -21.99
N GLN A 147 -12.22 0.10 -21.67
CA GLN A 147 -12.42 1.18 -22.64
C GLN A 147 -11.32 2.24 -22.59
N LEU A 148 -10.29 2.05 -21.75
CA LEU A 148 -9.17 2.97 -21.66
C LEU A 148 -8.23 2.79 -22.87
N PRO A 149 -7.58 3.86 -23.34
CA PRO A 149 -6.69 3.78 -24.51
C PRO A 149 -5.39 3.02 -24.22
N GLN A 150 -5.00 2.88 -22.95
CA GLN A 150 -3.81 2.15 -22.50
C GLN A 150 -4.10 1.44 -21.16
N ASP A 151 -3.18 0.60 -20.72
CA ASP A 151 -3.28 -0.08 -19.42
C ASP A 151 -3.34 0.96 -18.29
N VAL A 152 -4.38 0.86 -17.46
CA VAL A 152 -4.60 1.72 -16.29
C VAL A 152 -3.42 1.73 -15.32
N LYS A 153 -2.62 0.66 -15.29
CA LYS A 153 -1.41 0.60 -14.46
C LYS A 153 -0.45 1.74 -14.74
N LEU A 154 -0.37 2.23 -15.98
CA LEU A 154 0.51 3.35 -16.34
C LEU A 154 0.07 4.67 -15.70
N VAL A 155 -1.20 4.79 -15.29
CA VAL A 155 -1.73 5.91 -14.50
C VAL A 155 -1.60 5.62 -13.00
N TRP A 156 -1.85 4.39 -12.58
CA TRP A 156 -1.79 4.02 -11.16
C TRP A 156 -0.37 4.00 -10.58
N GLU A 157 0.64 3.54 -11.32
CA GLU A 157 1.99 3.33 -10.80
C GLU A 157 2.63 4.59 -10.21
N PRO A 158 2.63 5.76 -10.89
CA PRO A 158 3.07 7.02 -10.27
C PRO A 158 2.28 7.38 -9.00
N SER A 159 1.00 7.01 -8.96
CA SER A 159 0.06 7.23 -7.86
C SER A 159 0.02 6.11 -6.83
N ARG A 160 0.98 5.18 -6.83
CA ARG A 160 1.20 4.21 -5.73
C ARG A 160 2.02 4.77 -4.58
N PHE A 161 2.53 5.99 -4.74
CA PHE A 161 3.35 6.69 -3.74
C PHE A 161 4.68 5.98 -3.45
N GLY A 162 5.24 5.27 -4.44
CA GLY A 162 6.57 4.66 -4.33
C GLY A 162 7.67 5.69 -4.03
N TRP A 163 7.48 6.94 -4.46
CA TRP A 163 8.36 8.08 -4.19
C TRP A 163 8.42 8.50 -2.70
N VAL A 164 7.47 8.06 -1.86
CA VAL A 164 7.48 8.36 -0.42
C VAL A 164 8.67 7.70 0.26
N TYR A 165 8.97 6.45 -0.09
CA TYR A 165 10.01 5.67 0.57
C TYR A 165 11.42 6.28 0.43
N PRO A 166 11.92 6.60 -0.77
CA PRO A 166 13.26 7.20 -0.89
C PRO A 166 13.33 8.59 -0.25
N LEU A 167 12.29 9.44 -0.38
CA LEU A 167 12.28 10.76 0.26
C LEU A 167 12.31 10.65 1.79
N ALA A 168 11.48 9.80 2.38
CA ALA A 168 11.42 9.59 3.82
C ALA A 168 12.70 8.97 4.37
N GLN A 169 13.28 7.98 3.67
CA GLN A 169 14.58 7.41 4.06
C GLN A 169 15.72 8.42 3.95
N ALA A 170 15.77 9.23 2.88
CA ALA A 170 16.80 10.25 2.71
C ALA A 170 16.69 11.35 3.79
N TYR A 171 15.48 11.79 4.11
CA TYR A 171 15.23 12.70 5.23
C TYR A 171 15.73 12.11 6.56
N SER A 172 15.39 10.86 6.87
CA SER A 172 15.84 10.20 8.11
C SER A 172 17.37 10.07 8.21
N LEU A 173 18.05 9.88 7.08
CA LEU A 173 19.51 9.74 7.03
C LEU A 173 20.26 11.08 7.11
N THR A 174 19.66 12.17 6.63
CA THR A 174 20.37 13.44 6.37
C THR A 174 19.84 14.62 7.18
N ALA A 175 18.60 14.54 7.66
CA ALA A 175 17.82 15.66 8.17
C ALA A 175 17.69 16.84 7.17
N ASP A 176 17.84 16.59 5.87
CA ASP A 176 17.65 17.61 4.83
C ASP A 176 16.16 17.82 4.52
N ASP A 177 15.64 18.98 4.94
CA ASP A 177 14.24 19.37 4.77
C ASP A 177 13.76 19.36 3.31
N ARG A 178 14.66 19.44 2.32
CA ARG A 178 14.29 19.35 0.89
C ARG A 178 13.53 18.06 0.59
N TYR A 179 13.82 16.95 1.28
CA TYR A 179 13.10 15.69 1.06
C TYR A 179 11.70 15.70 1.68
N TYR A 180 11.52 16.37 2.83
CA TYR A 180 10.21 16.55 3.46
C TYR A 180 9.31 17.51 2.65
N GLU A 181 9.86 18.63 2.20
CA GLU A 181 9.19 19.52 1.24
C GLU A 181 8.94 18.81 -0.10
N GLY A 182 9.86 17.92 -0.45
CA GLY A 182 9.79 16.95 -1.53
C GLY A 182 8.47 16.18 -1.55
N PHE A 183 8.19 15.56 -0.41
CA PHE A 183 6.98 14.79 -0.14
C PHE A 183 5.74 15.67 -0.23
N TRP A 184 5.76 16.84 0.40
CA TRP A 184 4.60 17.73 0.44
C TRP A 184 4.22 18.30 -0.92
N THR A 185 5.20 18.62 -1.77
CA THR A 185 4.94 19.08 -3.14
C THR A 185 4.18 18.01 -3.95
N LEU A 186 4.63 16.76 -3.90
CA LEU A 186 3.99 15.66 -4.61
C LEU A 186 2.64 15.29 -3.99
N TYR A 187 2.57 15.18 -2.67
CA TYR A 187 1.34 14.80 -1.98
C TYR A 187 0.25 15.86 -2.12
N SER A 188 0.58 17.15 -1.94
CA SER A 188 -0.37 18.26 -2.11
C SER A 188 -0.87 18.35 -3.56
N SER A 189 0.01 18.18 -4.55
CA SER A 189 -0.42 18.13 -5.95
C SER A 189 -1.36 16.94 -6.23
N TRP A 190 -1.07 15.78 -5.65
CA TRP A 190 -1.91 14.60 -5.83
C TRP A 190 -3.30 14.78 -5.21
N ILE A 191 -3.40 15.31 -3.98
CA ILE A 191 -4.72 15.53 -3.35
C ILE A 191 -5.55 16.56 -4.12
N GLU A 192 -4.91 17.61 -4.66
CA GLU A 192 -5.58 18.62 -5.47
C GLU A 192 -6.15 18.02 -6.75
N ALA A 193 -5.36 17.21 -7.46
CA ALA A 193 -5.78 16.55 -8.68
C ALA A 193 -6.78 15.40 -8.47
N ASN A 194 -6.83 14.80 -7.28
CA ASN A 194 -7.57 13.55 -7.02
C ASN A 194 -8.53 13.67 -5.82
N PRO A 195 -9.69 14.34 -5.97
CA PRO A 195 -10.70 14.39 -4.93
C PRO A 195 -11.19 12.99 -4.51
N PRO A 196 -11.58 12.79 -3.24
CA PRO A 196 -12.12 11.52 -2.76
C PRO A 196 -13.22 10.96 -3.65
N GLN A 197 -13.03 9.71 -4.08
CA GLN A 197 -13.96 8.91 -4.88
C GLN A 197 -14.11 9.33 -6.36
N VAL A 198 -13.30 10.28 -6.85
CA VAL A 198 -13.31 10.75 -8.24
C VAL A 198 -12.17 10.12 -9.03
N GLY A 199 -12.46 9.57 -10.21
CA GLY A 199 -11.41 9.11 -11.13
C GLY A 199 -10.90 7.69 -10.89
N LEU A 200 -9.91 7.26 -11.69
CA LEU A 200 -9.40 5.89 -11.71
C LEU A 200 -8.57 5.58 -10.48
N HIS A 201 -7.95 6.59 -9.86
CA HIS A 201 -7.11 6.37 -8.68
C HIS A 201 -7.86 5.72 -7.52
N TRP A 202 -9.17 5.92 -7.39
CA TRP A 202 -10.00 5.29 -6.36
C TRP A 202 -10.66 3.96 -6.79
N TYR A 203 -10.48 3.54 -8.04
CA TYR A 203 -11.16 2.37 -8.62
C TYR A 203 -10.73 1.06 -7.97
N SER A 204 -9.42 0.86 -7.77
CA SER A 204 -8.88 -0.35 -7.14
C SER A 204 -8.62 -0.13 -5.66
N ALA A 205 -9.19 -1.03 -4.84
CA ALA A 205 -9.01 -1.02 -3.39
C ALA A 205 -7.56 -1.31 -2.98
N GLN A 206 -6.89 -2.16 -3.75
CA GLN A 206 -5.48 -2.49 -3.55
C GLN A 206 -4.60 -1.26 -3.78
N GLU A 207 -4.86 -0.47 -4.82
CA GLU A 207 -4.09 0.77 -5.09
C GLU A 207 -4.27 1.79 -3.95
N VAL A 208 -5.49 1.91 -3.43
CA VAL A 208 -5.79 2.70 -2.23
C VAL A 208 -5.04 2.18 -1.00
N ALA A 209 -4.97 0.85 -0.83
CA ALA A 209 -4.25 0.22 0.26
C ALA A 209 -2.73 0.42 0.17
N ILE A 210 -2.16 0.36 -1.04
CA ILE A 210 -0.73 0.63 -1.29
C ILE A 210 -0.39 2.07 -0.90
N ARG A 211 -1.18 3.05 -1.37
CA ARG A 211 -1.01 4.46 -0.94
C ARG A 211 -1.15 4.62 0.56
N LEU A 212 -2.13 3.96 1.18
CA LEU A 212 -2.30 4.03 2.63
C LEU A 212 -1.04 3.56 3.37
N ILE A 213 -0.43 2.44 2.96
CA ILE A 213 0.82 1.95 3.57
C ILE A 213 1.95 2.98 3.41
N ALA A 214 2.10 3.60 2.24
CA ALA A 214 3.08 4.66 2.03
C ALA A 214 2.80 5.89 2.91
N LEU A 215 1.54 6.30 3.07
CA LEU A 215 1.16 7.41 3.96
C LEU A 215 1.42 7.09 5.44
N LEU A 216 1.22 5.84 5.87
CA LEU A 216 1.59 5.41 7.22
C LEU A 216 3.11 5.46 7.43
N PHE A 217 3.89 5.10 6.41
CA PHE A 217 5.35 5.20 6.43
C PHE A 217 5.81 6.67 6.53
N ALA A 218 5.20 7.57 5.75
CA ALA A 218 5.45 9.01 5.84
C ALA A 218 5.07 9.58 7.21
N ALA A 219 3.90 9.24 7.74
CA ALA A 219 3.42 9.71 9.03
C ALA A 219 4.36 9.32 10.19
N HIS A 220 4.92 8.13 10.13
CA HIS A 220 5.93 7.70 11.08
C HIS A 220 7.26 8.45 10.88
N THR A 221 7.81 8.42 9.66
CA THR A 221 9.17 8.91 9.40
C THR A 221 9.31 10.42 9.53
N PHE A 222 8.29 11.18 9.11
CA PHE A 222 8.25 12.64 9.24
C PHE A 222 7.59 13.10 10.54
N GLY A 223 7.29 12.19 11.48
CA GLY A 223 6.45 12.47 12.64
C GLY A 223 6.85 13.73 13.42
N ASP A 224 8.15 13.95 13.61
CA ASP A 224 8.68 15.10 14.35
C ASP A 224 8.46 16.44 13.62
N ALA A 225 8.65 16.45 12.29
CA ALA A 225 8.38 17.62 11.46
C ALA A 225 6.87 17.87 11.31
N LEU A 226 6.05 16.81 11.23
CA LEU A 226 4.60 16.89 11.16
C LEU A 226 3.99 17.46 12.45
N ARG A 227 4.56 17.12 13.62
CA ARG A 227 4.13 17.68 14.92
C ARG A 227 4.33 19.20 14.99
N GLN A 228 5.28 19.74 14.25
CA GLN A 228 5.54 21.18 14.18
C GLN A 228 4.71 21.89 13.09
N ALA A 229 3.95 21.14 12.29
CA ALA A 229 3.13 21.66 11.20
C ALA A 229 1.68 21.12 11.28
N PRO A 230 0.84 21.62 12.20
CA PRO A 230 -0.49 21.07 12.46
C PRO A 230 -1.37 20.95 11.21
N GLN A 231 -1.36 21.95 10.33
CA GLN A 231 -2.15 21.93 9.08
C GLN A 231 -1.74 20.76 8.15
N ARG A 232 -0.43 20.49 8.06
CA ARG A 232 0.13 19.37 7.30
C ARG A 232 -0.23 18.04 7.96
N TRP A 233 -0.15 17.97 9.28
CA TRP A 233 -0.62 16.80 10.03
C TRP A 233 -2.10 16.49 9.80
N THR A 234 -2.97 17.50 9.91
CA THR A 234 -4.40 17.41 9.60
C THR A 234 -4.64 16.91 8.17
N ALA A 235 -3.94 17.48 7.17
CA ALA A 235 -4.08 17.07 5.78
C ALA A 235 -3.69 15.60 5.55
N LEU A 236 -2.56 15.18 6.13
CA LEU A 236 -2.10 13.79 6.05
C LEU A 236 -3.08 12.83 6.70
N LEU A 237 -3.59 13.17 7.89
CA LEU A 237 -4.56 12.33 8.61
C LEU A 237 -5.89 12.22 7.87
N LYS A 238 -6.36 13.30 7.22
CA LYS A 238 -7.51 13.24 6.30
C LYS A 238 -7.24 12.23 5.18
N GLY A 239 -6.07 12.28 4.56
CA GLY A 239 -5.63 11.29 3.58
C GLY A 239 -5.74 9.87 4.10
N ILE A 240 -5.12 9.57 5.25
CA ILE A 240 -5.10 8.26 5.89
C ILE A 240 -6.52 7.73 6.15
N VAL A 241 -7.38 8.54 6.76
CA VAL A 241 -8.77 8.16 7.10
C VAL A 241 -9.56 7.85 5.84
N ILE A 242 -9.51 8.71 4.83
CA ILE A 242 -10.27 8.53 3.59
C ILE A 242 -9.84 7.26 2.85
N HIS A 243 -8.54 6.98 2.80
CA HIS A 243 -8.05 5.73 2.21
C HIS A 243 -8.52 4.50 3.01
N ALA A 244 -8.46 4.55 4.34
CA ALA A 244 -8.93 3.47 5.21
C ALA A 244 -10.45 3.22 5.11
N GLU A 245 -11.27 4.26 4.97
CA GLU A 245 -12.73 4.13 4.80
C GLU A 245 -13.13 3.53 3.45
N ARG A 246 -12.36 3.83 2.41
CA ARG A 246 -12.63 3.35 1.05
C ARG A 246 -12.48 1.82 1.00
N ILE A 247 -11.37 1.25 1.51
CA ILE A 247 -10.99 -0.16 1.29
C ILE A 247 -12.14 -1.15 1.62
N PRO A 248 -12.80 -1.11 2.80
CA PRO A 248 -13.82 -2.09 3.17
C PRO A 248 -15.07 -2.09 2.29
N ALA A 249 -15.34 -1.00 1.55
CA ALA A 249 -16.53 -0.89 0.72
C ALA A 249 -16.56 -1.95 -0.38
N SER A 250 -15.42 -2.23 -1.02
CA SER A 250 -15.31 -3.20 -2.12
C SER A 250 -14.54 -4.47 -1.76
N LEU A 251 -14.31 -4.77 -0.48
CA LEU A 251 -13.49 -5.92 -0.05
C LEU A 251 -14.06 -7.27 -0.54
N SER A 252 -15.35 -7.34 -0.89
CA SER A 252 -15.94 -8.52 -1.56
C SER A 252 -15.27 -8.83 -2.90
N TYR A 253 -14.80 -7.81 -3.63
CA TYR A 253 -14.04 -7.99 -4.87
C TYR A 253 -12.71 -8.69 -4.60
N ALA A 254 -11.92 -8.21 -3.63
CA ALA A 254 -10.64 -8.81 -3.25
C ALA A 254 -10.78 -10.28 -2.84
N ARG A 255 -11.84 -10.60 -2.08
CA ARG A 255 -12.18 -11.98 -1.71
C ARG A 255 -12.55 -12.83 -2.92
N ALA A 256 -13.29 -12.27 -3.88
CA ALA A 256 -13.70 -12.97 -5.09
C ALA A 256 -12.52 -13.27 -6.03
N GLN A 257 -11.54 -12.36 -6.11
CA GLN A 257 -10.33 -12.55 -6.93
C GLN A 257 -9.44 -13.66 -6.38
N ASN A 258 -9.49 -13.92 -5.06
CA ASN A 258 -8.65 -14.89 -4.37
C ASN A 258 -7.15 -14.78 -4.74
N ASN A 259 -6.64 -13.55 -4.76
CA ASN A 259 -5.27 -13.23 -5.13
C ASN A 259 -4.64 -12.21 -4.14
N ASN A 260 -3.51 -11.61 -4.50
CA ASN A 260 -2.77 -10.66 -3.66
C ASN A 260 -3.58 -9.43 -3.17
N HIS A 261 -4.70 -9.09 -3.81
CA HIS A 261 -5.53 -7.95 -3.41
C HIS A 261 -5.99 -8.08 -1.96
N LEU A 262 -6.46 -9.27 -1.57
CA LEU A 262 -6.97 -9.49 -0.23
C LEU A 262 -5.89 -9.25 0.84
N LEU A 263 -4.68 -9.76 0.61
CA LEU A 263 -3.58 -9.60 1.57
C LEU A 263 -3.13 -8.14 1.69
N VAL A 264 -2.99 -7.41 0.58
CA VAL A 264 -2.59 -6.00 0.60
C VAL A 264 -3.65 -5.13 1.27
N GLU A 265 -4.93 -5.29 0.90
CA GLU A 265 -6.04 -4.54 1.49
C GLU A 265 -6.17 -4.81 2.99
N CYS A 266 -6.09 -6.08 3.40
CA CYS A 266 -6.16 -6.45 4.80
C CYS A 266 -4.94 -6.01 5.60
N ALA A 267 -3.74 -6.01 5.01
CA ALA A 267 -2.54 -5.49 5.65
C ALA A 267 -2.69 -3.98 5.93
N ALA A 268 -3.09 -3.18 4.94
CA ALA A 268 -3.28 -1.74 5.12
C ALA A 268 -4.32 -1.43 6.22
N LEU A 269 -5.44 -2.16 6.25
CA LEU A 269 -6.47 -2.04 7.31
C LEU A 269 -5.95 -2.43 8.70
N TYR A 270 -5.14 -3.48 8.79
CA TYR A 270 -4.53 -3.89 10.06
C TYR A 270 -3.54 -2.84 10.57
N LEU A 271 -2.69 -2.32 9.68
CA LEU A 271 -1.66 -1.35 10.00
C LEU A 271 -2.29 -0.02 10.44
N VAL A 272 -3.23 0.57 9.67
CA VAL A 272 -3.89 1.83 10.07
C VAL A 272 -4.66 1.69 11.39
N GLY A 273 -5.35 0.56 11.59
CA GLY A 273 -6.05 0.28 12.84
C GLY A 273 -5.13 0.02 14.04
N THR A 274 -3.83 -0.18 13.78
CA THR A 274 -2.81 -0.33 14.82
C THR A 274 -2.10 1.00 15.10
N CYS A 275 -1.78 1.78 14.06
CA CYS A 275 -1.13 3.09 14.19
C CYS A 275 -2.03 4.14 14.84
N PHE A 276 -3.34 4.07 14.62
CA PHE A 276 -4.27 5.13 14.99
C PHE A 276 -5.46 4.60 15.78
N PRO A 277 -5.28 4.04 16.99
CA PRO A 277 -6.36 3.52 17.84
C PRO A 277 -7.42 4.58 18.19
N GLU A 278 -7.12 5.86 18.04
CA GLU A 278 -7.96 7.01 18.35
C GLU A 278 -8.98 7.30 17.25
N LEU A 279 -8.80 6.75 16.05
CA LEU A 279 -9.82 6.83 15.02
C LEU A 279 -11.02 5.95 15.39
N ARG A 280 -12.25 6.43 15.17
CA ARG A 280 -13.50 5.70 15.44
C ARG A 280 -13.52 4.36 14.71
N GLY A 281 -13.11 4.36 13.43
CA GLY A 281 -13.04 3.16 12.57
C GLY A 281 -11.91 2.18 12.91
N SER A 282 -10.92 2.60 13.69
CA SER A 282 -9.65 1.91 13.91
C SER A 282 -9.80 0.45 14.34
N GLN A 283 -10.56 0.20 15.41
CA GLN A 283 -10.78 -1.15 15.92
C GLN A 283 -11.53 -2.05 14.93
N GLY A 284 -12.41 -1.46 14.12
CA GLY A 284 -13.09 -2.18 13.03
C GLY A 284 -12.10 -2.58 11.94
N TRP A 285 -11.27 -1.65 11.48
CA TRP A 285 -10.23 -1.90 10.49
C TRP A 285 -9.20 -2.92 10.98
N LYS A 286 -8.70 -2.78 12.22
CA LYS A 286 -7.75 -3.71 12.83
C LYS A 286 -8.29 -5.15 12.85
N ARG A 287 -9.53 -5.35 13.32
CA ARG A 287 -10.16 -6.68 13.35
C ARG A 287 -10.40 -7.24 11.95
N LEU A 288 -10.88 -6.40 11.03
CA LEU A 288 -11.17 -6.80 9.66
C LEU A 288 -9.89 -7.19 8.91
N GLY A 289 -8.85 -6.35 9.01
CA GLY A 289 -7.54 -6.58 8.43
C GLY A 289 -6.91 -7.86 8.99
N ARG A 290 -6.86 -8.01 10.31
CA ARG A 290 -6.30 -9.21 10.95
C ARG A 290 -6.97 -10.51 10.48
N ARG A 291 -8.30 -10.60 10.63
CA ARG A 291 -9.07 -11.80 10.26
C ARG A 291 -8.97 -12.09 8.76
N GLY A 292 -9.04 -11.05 7.94
CA GLY A 292 -8.93 -11.18 6.49
C GLY A 292 -7.55 -11.65 6.05
N PHE A 293 -6.48 -11.18 6.70
CA PHE A 293 -5.12 -11.60 6.43
C PHE A 293 -4.88 -13.07 6.85
N GLU A 294 -5.32 -13.46 8.05
CA GLU A 294 -5.28 -14.86 8.52
C GLU A 294 -6.01 -15.80 7.55
N THR A 295 -7.23 -15.43 7.14
CA THR A 295 -8.02 -16.20 6.19
C THR A 295 -7.35 -16.25 4.81
N GLY A 296 -6.82 -15.12 4.35
CA GLY A 296 -6.14 -15.00 3.06
C GLY A 296 -4.94 -15.93 2.97
N LEU A 297 -4.04 -15.90 3.96
CA LEU A 297 -2.88 -16.80 3.96
C LEU A 297 -3.29 -18.27 4.00
N ALA A 298 -4.28 -18.64 4.82
CA ALA A 298 -4.77 -20.01 4.89
C ALA A 298 -5.37 -20.52 3.56
N MET A 299 -5.90 -19.62 2.74
CA MET A 299 -6.51 -19.97 1.44
C MET A 299 -5.55 -19.84 0.26
N GLN A 300 -4.51 -19.01 0.36
CA GLN A 300 -3.70 -18.58 -0.77
C GLN A 300 -2.26 -19.11 -0.73
N VAL A 301 -1.86 -19.79 0.34
CA VAL A 301 -0.53 -20.39 0.49
C VAL A 301 -0.67 -21.90 0.52
N PHE A 302 0.00 -22.58 -0.40
CA PHE A 302 0.04 -24.04 -0.44
C PHE A 302 0.97 -24.61 0.64
N ALA A 303 0.84 -25.90 0.91
CA ALA A 303 1.63 -26.58 1.94
C ALA A 303 3.16 -26.49 1.69
N ASP A 304 3.57 -26.46 0.42
CA ASP A 304 4.96 -26.30 -0.01
C ASP A 304 5.46 -24.84 0.01
N GLY A 305 4.60 -23.89 0.37
CA GLY A 305 4.91 -22.46 0.42
C GLY A 305 4.64 -21.70 -0.88
N GLY A 306 4.21 -22.37 -1.94
CA GLY A 306 3.80 -21.69 -3.18
C GLY A 306 2.59 -20.78 -2.96
N TYR A 307 2.57 -19.64 -3.65
CA TYR A 307 1.45 -18.71 -3.61
C TYR A 307 0.43 -19.00 -4.74
N VAL A 308 -0.87 -18.80 -4.48
CA VAL A 308 -1.99 -19.18 -5.37
C VAL A 308 -1.94 -18.55 -6.77
N GLN A 309 -1.25 -17.42 -6.94
CA GLN A 309 -1.08 -16.80 -8.26
C GLN A 309 0.02 -17.43 -9.11
N HIS A 310 0.75 -18.42 -8.58
CA HIS A 310 1.87 -19.08 -9.25
C HIS A 310 2.89 -18.08 -9.83
N SER A 311 3.10 -16.97 -9.13
CA SER A 311 4.01 -15.89 -9.50
C SER A 311 4.99 -15.61 -8.38
N VAL A 312 6.27 -15.63 -8.70
CA VAL A 312 7.33 -15.35 -7.73
C VAL A 312 7.29 -13.88 -7.29
N ASN A 313 6.97 -12.97 -8.20
CA ASN A 313 6.81 -11.55 -7.86
C ASN A 313 5.63 -11.33 -6.90
N TYR A 314 4.48 -11.95 -7.15
CA TYR A 314 3.33 -11.84 -6.26
C TYR A 314 3.51 -12.58 -4.93
N GLN A 315 4.28 -13.67 -4.91
CA GLN A 315 4.70 -14.31 -3.66
C GLN A 315 5.59 -13.38 -2.83
N ARG A 316 6.55 -12.67 -3.45
CA ARG A 316 7.35 -11.64 -2.76
C ARG A 316 6.47 -10.54 -2.17
N LEU A 317 5.53 -10.03 -2.96
CA LEU A 317 4.59 -8.99 -2.51
C LEU A 317 3.76 -9.46 -1.31
N ALA A 318 3.18 -10.66 -1.39
CA ALA A 318 2.41 -11.24 -0.29
C ALA A 318 3.27 -11.45 0.97
N LEU A 319 4.51 -11.91 0.81
CA LEU A 319 5.46 -12.08 1.91
C LEU A 319 5.85 -10.74 2.54
N GLN A 320 6.06 -9.68 1.75
CA GLN A 320 6.30 -8.32 2.25
C GLN A 320 5.15 -7.82 3.13
N MET A 321 3.90 -8.03 2.71
CA MET A 321 2.74 -7.70 3.54
C MET A 321 2.72 -8.52 4.83
N GLY A 322 3.07 -9.80 4.75
CA GLY A 322 3.19 -10.69 5.91
C GLY A 322 4.20 -10.21 6.93
N ILE A 323 5.38 -9.78 6.47
CA ILE A 323 6.45 -9.22 7.31
C ILE A 323 5.92 -7.99 8.08
N LEU A 324 5.28 -7.04 7.39
CA LEU A 324 4.77 -5.83 8.04
C LEU A 324 3.72 -6.14 9.10
N VAL A 325 2.70 -6.94 8.78
CA VAL A 325 1.62 -7.20 9.74
C VAL A 325 2.09 -8.05 10.92
N VAL A 326 2.99 -9.02 10.71
CA VAL A 326 3.53 -9.83 11.80
C VAL A 326 4.43 -8.98 12.71
N LYS A 327 5.26 -8.09 12.16
CA LYS A 327 6.07 -7.17 12.96
C LYS A 327 5.19 -6.24 13.80
N ALA A 328 4.20 -5.59 13.18
CA ALA A 328 3.24 -4.74 13.89
C ALA A 328 2.48 -5.52 14.99
N ALA A 329 2.11 -6.78 14.72
CA ALA A 329 1.45 -7.64 15.71
C ALA A 329 2.36 -8.01 16.89
N GLN A 330 3.64 -8.28 16.64
CA GLN A 330 4.63 -8.56 17.69
C GLN A 330 4.87 -7.34 18.58
N ASP A 331 4.99 -6.15 17.99
CA ASP A 331 5.20 -4.89 18.74
C ASP A 331 4.02 -4.57 19.67
N GLN A 332 2.82 -4.96 19.25
CA GLN A 332 1.62 -4.83 20.06
C GLN A 332 1.41 -5.97 21.06
N ASN A 333 2.34 -6.92 21.18
CA ASN A 333 2.20 -8.15 21.97
C ASN A 333 0.91 -8.94 21.64
N GLN A 334 0.50 -8.94 20.37
CA GLN A 334 -0.69 -9.61 19.85
C GLN A 334 -0.31 -10.52 18.67
N PRO A 335 0.57 -11.52 18.85
CA PRO A 335 1.10 -12.32 17.75
C PRO A 335 0.00 -13.03 16.96
N PHE A 336 0.21 -13.23 15.66
CA PHE A 336 -0.65 -14.06 14.82
C PHE A 336 -0.58 -15.54 15.24
N PRO A 337 -1.59 -16.36 14.91
CA PRO A 337 -1.57 -17.80 15.20
C PRO A 337 -0.37 -18.49 14.54
N ALA A 338 0.07 -19.61 15.13
CA ALA A 338 1.21 -20.39 14.61
C ALA A 338 1.01 -20.80 13.14
N SER A 339 -0.22 -21.13 12.73
CA SER A 339 -0.54 -21.47 11.33
C SER A 339 -0.21 -20.34 10.35
N THR A 340 -0.43 -19.09 10.73
CA THR A 340 -0.08 -17.91 9.93
C THR A 340 1.44 -17.76 9.80
N LEU A 341 2.16 -17.94 10.91
CA LEU A 341 3.63 -17.87 10.91
C LEU A 341 4.24 -19.01 10.10
N THR A 342 3.69 -20.23 10.18
CA THR A 342 4.10 -21.38 9.37
C THR A 342 3.88 -21.12 7.89
N ALA A 343 2.72 -20.58 7.48
CA ALA A 343 2.46 -20.26 6.08
C ALA A 343 3.50 -19.26 5.52
N LEU A 344 3.78 -18.18 6.26
CA LEU A 344 4.81 -17.21 5.87
C LEU A 344 6.22 -17.81 5.87
N GLY A 345 6.52 -18.70 6.82
CA GLY A 345 7.76 -19.45 6.86
C GLY A 345 7.95 -20.33 5.63
N ASN A 346 6.91 -21.05 5.22
CA ASN A 346 6.92 -21.87 4.01
C ASN A 346 7.09 -21.01 2.75
N MET A 347 6.40 -19.87 2.65
CA MET A 347 6.59 -18.93 1.54
C MET A 347 8.03 -18.42 1.46
N ALA A 348 8.64 -18.08 2.60
CA ALA A 348 10.02 -17.63 2.66
C ALA A 348 10.98 -18.76 2.23
N GLN A 349 10.78 -19.99 2.71
CA GLN A 349 11.56 -21.16 2.32
C GLN A 349 11.46 -21.47 0.82
N CYS A 350 10.24 -21.50 0.29
CA CYS A 350 9.98 -21.67 -1.13
C CYS A 350 10.71 -20.60 -1.95
N LEU A 351 10.59 -19.32 -1.59
CA LEU A 351 11.24 -18.23 -2.31
C LEU A 351 12.77 -18.32 -2.21
N SER A 352 13.31 -18.63 -1.03
CA SER A 352 14.76 -18.82 -0.83
C SER A 352 15.32 -19.98 -1.67
N ALA A 353 14.54 -21.03 -1.92
CA ALA A 353 14.96 -22.17 -2.72
C ALA A 353 14.98 -21.86 -4.24
N LEU A 354 14.26 -20.82 -4.67
CA LEU A 354 14.22 -20.37 -6.07
C LEU A 354 15.28 -19.30 -6.38
N ILE A 355 15.88 -18.70 -5.36
CA ILE A 355 16.92 -17.67 -5.52
C ILE A 355 18.22 -18.33 -5.99
N GLY A 356 18.75 -17.84 -7.12
CA GLY A 356 20.05 -18.24 -7.64
C GLY A 356 21.21 -17.74 -6.77
N ASP A 357 22.32 -18.47 -6.80
CA ASP A 357 23.46 -18.24 -5.90
C ASP A 357 24.25 -16.95 -6.21
N GLN A 358 24.15 -16.40 -7.42
CA GLN A 358 25.05 -15.34 -7.89
C GLN A 358 24.49 -13.92 -7.73
N ASP A 359 23.22 -13.70 -8.07
CA ASP A 359 22.66 -12.36 -8.25
C ASP A 359 21.40 -12.09 -7.40
N GLY A 360 20.96 -13.08 -6.61
CA GLY A 360 19.74 -12.95 -5.82
C GLY A 360 18.45 -13.02 -6.63
N ALA A 361 18.55 -13.29 -7.95
CA ALA A 361 17.41 -13.38 -8.84
C ALA A 361 16.70 -14.72 -8.73
N THR A 362 15.45 -14.73 -9.15
CA THR A 362 14.62 -15.93 -9.30
C THR A 362 14.20 -16.08 -10.76
N PRO A 363 13.89 -17.29 -11.24
CA PRO A 363 13.21 -17.43 -12.52
C PRO A 363 11.91 -16.62 -12.54
N ASN A 364 11.59 -15.99 -13.67
CA ASN A 364 10.37 -15.21 -13.84
C ASN A 364 9.16 -16.12 -14.08
N PHE A 365 8.75 -16.88 -13.05
CA PHE A 365 7.54 -17.69 -13.09
C PHE A 365 6.30 -16.85 -12.79
N GLY A 366 5.26 -17.08 -13.59
CA GLY A 366 3.94 -16.44 -13.46
C GLY A 366 3.91 -14.98 -13.92
N PRO A 367 2.75 -14.31 -13.75
CA PRO A 367 2.62 -12.89 -14.10
C PRO A 367 3.55 -12.02 -13.25
N ASN A 368 4.22 -11.07 -13.91
CA ASN A 368 5.12 -10.11 -13.27
C ASN A 368 4.94 -8.76 -13.94
N ASP A 369 4.40 -7.81 -13.18
CA ASP A 369 4.15 -6.43 -13.60
C ASP A 369 5.03 -5.44 -12.83
N GLY A 370 6.17 -5.90 -12.29
CA GLY A 370 7.09 -5.00 -11.59
C GLY A 370 6.70 -4.63 -10.16
N ALA A 371 5.66 -5.26 -9.58
CA ALA A 371 5.19 -4.89 -8.25
C ALA A 371 6.26 -5.04 -7.16
N MET A 372 6.65 -3.92 -6.55
CA MET A 372 7.57 -3.83 -5.41
C MET A 372 7.05 -2.78 -4.44
N LEU A 373 6.24 -3.20 -3.47
CA LEU A 373 5.49 -2.25 -2.61
C LEU A 373 6.36 -1.59 -1.53
N LEU A 374 7.44 -2.27 -1.12
CA LEU A 374 8.38 -1.81 -0.11
C LEU A 374 9.80 -1.77 -0.68
N PRO A 375 10.14 -0.78 -1.54
CA PRO A 375 11.47 -0.59 -2.10
C PRO A 375 12.44 -0.04 -1.03
N LEU A 376 12.62 -0.79 0.07
CA LEU A 376 13.38 -0.36 1.25
C LEU A 376 14.85 -0.82 1.20
N SER A 377 15.28 -1.44 0.09
CA SER A 377 16.64 -1.92 -0.11
C SER A 377 17.27 -1.28 -1.34
N ALA A 378 18.59 -1.05 -1.32
CA ALA A 378 19.38 -0.62 -2.47
C ALA A 378 19.61 -1.72 -3.54
N CYS A 379 19.14 -2.94 -3.30
CA CYS A 379 19.25 -4.03 -4.26
C CYS A 379 18.34 -3.79 -5.48
N ALA A 380 18.73 -4.34 -6.63
CA ALA A 380 17.94 -4.27 -7.85
C ALA A 380 16.55 -4.92 -7.66
N PHE A 381 15.57 -4.50 -8.47
CA PHE A 381 14.23 -5.10 -8.47
C PHE A 381 14.25 -6.63 -8.63
N ALA A 382 15.19 -7.16 -9.40
CA ALA A 382 15.32 -8.59 -9.62
C ALA A 382 15.87 -9.35 -8.39
N ASP A 383 16.39 -8.68 -7.37
CA ASP A 383 16.95 -9.31 -6.18
C ASP A 383 15.86 -9.57 -5.12
N TYR A 384 15.63 -10.84 -4.80
CA TYR A 384 14.61 -11.27 -3.83
C TYR A 384 15.19 -11.48 -2.43
N ARG A 385 16.52 -11.44 -2.28
CA ARG A 385 17.20 -11.69 -0.99
C ARG A 385 16.77 -10.73 0.12
N PRO A 386 16.53 -9.42 -0.10
CA PRO A 386 16.12 -8.52 0.99
C PRO A 386 14.82 -8.94 1.67
N THR A 387 13.79 -9.31 0.90
CA THR A 387 12.51 -9.78 1.44
C THR A 387 12.68 -11.09 2.21
N VAL A 388 13.45 -12.03 1.64
CA VAL A 388 13.73 -13.32 2.27
C VAL A 388 14.52 -13.13 3.57
N GLN A 389 15.57 -12.31 3.56
CA GLN A 389 16.37 -11.97 4.73
C GLN A 389 15.52 -11.36 5.85
N ALA A 390 14.62 -10.42 5.50
CA ALA A 390 13.71 -9.80 6.46
C ALA A 390 12.73 -10.82 7.06
N ALA A 391 12.16 -11.71 6.25
CA ALA A 391 11.33 -12.81 6.75
C ALA A 391 12.10 -13.74 7.69
N TRP A 392 13.36 -14.06 7.36
CA TRP A 392 14.19 -14.95 8.19
C TRP A 392 14.53 -14.36 9.55
N GLN A 393 14.86 -13.07 9.57
CA GLN A 393 15.08 -12.32 10.80
C GLN A 393 13.81 -12.29 11.66
N LEU A 394 12.66 -11.98 11.05
CA LEU A 394 11.40 -11.84 11.78
C LEU A 394 10.89 -13.18 12.35
N LEU A 395 10.95 -14.26 11.58
CA LEU A 395 10.34 -15.54 11.93
C LEU A 395 11.27 -16.44 12.77
N TRP A 396 12.57 -16.39 12.50
CA TRP A 396 13.54 -17.30 13.12
C TRP A 396 14.69 -16.61 13.85
N ARG A 397 14.77 -15.27 13.83
CA ARG A 397 15.90 -14.50 14.40
C ARG A 397 17.26 -14.95 13.84
N LYS A 398 17.29 -15.35 12.57
CA LYS A 398 18.47 -15.88 11.87
C LYS A 398 18.71 -15.11 10.58
N ARG A 399 19.97 -15.01 10.16
CA ARG A 399 20.33 -14.49 8.83
C ARG A 399 20.31 -15.64 7.84
N ARG A 400 19.69 -15.45 6.66
CA ARG A 400 19.73 -16.44 5.57
C ARG A 400 20.92 -16.22 4.67
N TYR A 401 21.22 -14.95 4.39
CA TYR A 401 22.31 -14.49 3.56
C TYR A 401 23.34 -13.69 4.37
N PRO A 402 24.60 -13.61 3.91
CA PRO A 402 25.61 -12.72 4.48
C PRO A 402 25.16 -11.25 4.49
N PRO A 403 25.80 -10.39 5.30
CA PRO A 403 25.61 -8.94 5.22
C PRO A 403 25.95 -8.42 3.82
N GLY A 404 25.10 -7.55 3.29
CA GLY A 404 25.25 -6.91 1.98
C GLY A 404 24.20 -5.83 1.80
#